data_AF-A0A2J6W0R0-F1
#
_entry.id   AF-A0A2J6W0R0-F1
#
_cell.length_a   1.000
_cell.length_b   1.000
_cell.length_c   1.000
_cell.angle_alpha   90.00
_cell.angle_beta   90.00
_cell.angle_gamma   90.00
#
_symmetry.space_group_name_H-M   'P 1'
#
loop_
_entity.id
_entity.type
_entity.pdbx_description
1 polymer ?
#
loop_
_entity_poly.entity_id
_entity_poly.type
_entity_poly.pdbx_seq_one_letter_code
_entity_poly.pdbx_strand_id
1 'polypeptide(L)'
;MDRNKIKWIIKQIILGLIEGIFYSIVYIYILPYLYSYVLSSVSYGFSISSLLPSYLTSEILIFIGLFMGLEVVARIMKGTIYNPLLRASSSLLGLLIVLSYFNDGILRVGPIPVQSGGDVFITLDLSLILLIYVAFIAAPGIIIPFVEYYVENK
;
A
#
# COMPACT_ATOMS: atom_id res chain seq x y z
N MET A 1 -22.33 23.50 20.80
CA MET A 1 -22.08 22.59 19.66
C MET A 1 -23.18 21.55 19.64
N ASP A 2 -23.87 21.39 18.52
CA ASP A 2 -25.08 20.56 18.42
C ASP A 2 -24.75 19.06 18.59
N ARG A 3 -25.48 18.33 19.46
CA ARG A 3 -25.21 16.90 19.76
C ARG A 3 -25.23 16.03 18.50
N ASN A 4 -26.05 16.40 17.53
CA ASN A 4 -26.15 15.70 16.25
C ASN A 4 -24.90 15.89 15.39
N LYS A 5 -24.29 17.08 15.40
CA LYS A 5 -23.00 17.34 14.72
C LYS A 5 -21.87 16.53 15.34
N ILE A 6 -21.83 16.43 16.68
CA ILE A 6 -20.81 15.65 17.39
C ILE A 6 -20.90 14.16 17.01
N LYS A 7 -22.11 13.58 17.03
CA LYS A 7 -22.31 12.17 16.61
C LYS A 7 -21.90 11.92 15.17
N TRP A 8 -22.20 12.87 14.27
CA TRP A 8 -21.79 12.76 12.86
C TRP A 8 -20.27 12.78 12.71
N ILE A 9 -19.56 13.70 13.38
CA ILE A 9 -18.09 13.78 13.35
C ILE A 9 -17.47 12.46 13.87
N ILE A 10 -17.93 11.97 15.02
CA ILE A 10 -17.43 10.72 15.61
C ILE A 10 -17.62 9.54 14.64
N LYS A 11 -18.79 9.46 13.98
CA LYS A 11 -19.06 8.42 12.98
C LYS A 11 -18.06 8.49 11.81
N GLN A 12 -17.76 9.68 11.29
CA GLN A 12 -16.79 9.83 10.20
C GLN A 12 -15.38 9.46 10.63
N ILE A 13 -14.98 9.82 11.86
CA ILE A 13 -13.68 9.42 12.42
C ILE A 13 -13.57 7.90 12.48
N ILE A 14 -14.56 7.21 13.06
CA ILE A 14 -14.52 5.74 13.19
C ILE A 14 -14.42 5.07 11.81
N LEU A 15 -15.20 5.53 10.83
CA LEU A 15 -15.16 4.97 9.48
C LEU A 15 -13.80 5.21 8.79
N GLY A 16 -13.23 6.40 8.91
CA GLY A 16 -11.91 6.71 8.35
C GLY A 16 -10.79 5.90 9.03
N LEU A 17 -10.91 5.65 10.34
CA LEU A 17 -9.98 4.76 11.04
C LEU A 17 -10.06 3.33 10.50
N ILE A 18 -11.26 2.80 10.26
CA ILE A 18 -11.43 1.45 9.71
C ILE A 18 -10.83 1.35 8.30
N GLU A 19 -11.07 2.34 7.43
CA GLU A 19 -10.50 2.39 6.08
C GLU A 19 -8.98 2.50 6.11
N GLY A 20 -8.43 3.38 6.96
CA GLY A 20 -6.99 3.51 7.13
C GLY A 20 -6.32 2.26 7.68
N ILE A 21 -6.96 1.56 8.63
CA ILE A 21 -6.49 0.25 9.13
C ILE A 21 -6.51 -0.79 8.00
N PHE A 22 -7.56 -0.81 7.19
CA PHE A 22 -7.64 -1.74 6.06
C PHE A 22 -6.50 -1.52 5.07
N TYR A 23 -6.25 -0.28 4.64
CA TYR A 23 -5.12 0.04 3.76
C TYR A 23 -3.78 -0.32 4.39
N SER A 24 -3.62 -0.07 5.69
CA SER A 24 -2.43 -0.45 6.43
C SER A 24 -2.20 -1.97 6.41
N ILE A 25 -3.23 -2.77 6.68
CA ILE A 25 -3.14 -4.24 6.64
C ILE A 25 -2.72 -4.69 5.24
N VAL A 26 -3.34 -4.15 4.20
CA VAL A 26 -3.05 -4.56 2.82
C VAL A 26 -1.61 -4.21 2.44
N TYR A 27 -1.21 -2.94 2.58
CA TYR A 27 0.09 -2.48 2.05
C TYR A 27 1.28 -2.78 2.94
N ILE A 28 1.08 -2.84 4.26
CA ILE A 28 2.19 -2.98 5.21
C ILE A 28 2.37 -4.43 5.67
N TYR A 29 1.29 -5.23 5.68
CA TYR A 29 1.37 -6.61 6.18
C TYR A 29 1.17 -7.65 5.08
N ILE A 30 0.07 -7.56 4.32
CA ILE A 30 -0.25 -8.57 3.30
C ILE A 30 0.74 -8.52 2.13
N LEU A 31 1.03 -7.32 1.63
CA LEU A 31 1.91 -7.16 0.46
C LEU A 31 3.34 -7.67 0.72
N PRO A 32 3.99 -7.31 1.85
CA PRO A 32 5.33 -7.83 2.16
C PRO A 32 5.32 -9.33 2.44
N TYR A 33 4.23 -9.84 3.04
CA TYR A 33 4.07 -11.28 3.25
C TYR A 33 3.98 -12.04 1.91
N LEU A 34 3.14 -11.60 0.98
CA LEU A 34 3.03 -12.21 -0.36
C LEU A 34 4.36 -12.15 -1.12
N TYR A 35 5.07 -11.02 -1.04
CA TYR A 35 6.40 -10.86 -1.60
C TYR A 35 7.40 -11.89 -1.05
N SER A 36 7.41 -12.09 0.28
CA SER A 36 8.26 -13.10 0.93
C SER A 36 7.90 -14.53 0.54
N TYR A 37 6.62 -14.82 0.30
CA TYR A 37 6.15 -16.13 -0.12
C TYR A 37 6.62 -16.46 -1.55
N VAL A 38 6.57 -15.49 -2.47
CA VAL A 38 7.11 -15.64 -3.83
C VAL A 38 8.62 -15.88 -3.78
N LEU A 39 9.36 -15.11 -2.98
CA LEU A 39 10.82 -15.26 -2.85
C LEU A 39 11.26 -16.59 -2.24
N SER A 40 10.57 -17.05 -1.18
CA SER A 40 10.85 -18.35 -0.54
C SER A 40 10.50 -19.54 -1.42
N SER A 41 9.54 -19.39 -2.34
CA SER A 41 9.26 -20.41 -3.37
C SER A 41 10.35 -20.50 -4.44
N VAL A 42 11.11 -19.41 -4.66
CA VAL A 42 12.20 -19.33 -5.65
C VAL A 42 13.56 -19.69 -5.04
N SER A 43 13.71 -19.65 -3.71
CA SER A 43 14.94 -20.02 -3.00
C SER A 43 14.69 -20.85 -1.75
N TYR A 44 15.28 -22.04 -1.71
CA TYR A 44 15.41 -22.84 -0.49
C TYR A 44 16.23 -22.03 0.55
N GLY A 45 15.56 -21.34 1.48
CA GLY A 45 16.19 -20.78 2.68
C GLY A 45 15.97 -19.30 2.99
N PHE A 46 15.02 -18.60 2.35
CA PHE A 46 14.69 -17.22 2.78
C PHE A 46 13.70 -17.21 3.94
N SER A 47 14.17 -16.80 5.12
CA SER A 47 13.32 -16.58 6.31
C SER A 47 12.53 -15.28 6.18
N ILE A 48 11.22 -15.34 6.48
CA ILE A 48 10.31 -14.18 6.56
C ILE A 48 10.87 -13.05 7.47
N SER A 49 11.67 -13.39 8.47
CA SER A 49 12.28 -12.45 9.40
C SER A 49 13.39 -11.57 8.81
N SER A 50 13.95 -11.88 7.62
CA SER A 50 14.97 -11.04 6.97
C SER A 50 14.39 -10.02 5.99
N LEU A 51 13.10 -10.14 5.65
CA LEU A 51 12.37 -9.26 4.71
C LEU A 51 11.45 -8.25 5.39
N LEU A 52 11.20 -8.37 6.70
CA LEU A 52 10.88 -7.20 7.51
C LEU A 52 12.22 -6.63 7.97
N PRO A 53 12.77 -5.59 7.29
CA PRO A 53 13.89 -4.87 7.84
C PRO A 53 13.59 -4.51 9.30
N SER A 54 14.48 -4.89 10.21
CA SER A 54 14.38 -4.61 11.64
C SER A 54 14.31 -3.10 11.95
N TYR A 55 14.54 -2.26 10.94
CA TYR A 55 14.42 -0.80 10.93
C TYR A 55 12.98 -0.28 10.67
N LEU A 56 12.02 -1.15 10.31
CA LEU A 56 10.67 -0.73 9.88
C LEU A 56 9.65 -0.56 11.02
N THR A 57 9.94 -0.91 12.28
CA THR A 57 8.88 -0.90 13.32
C THR A 57 8.34 0.49 13.63
N SER A 58 9.17 1.55 13.57
CA SER A 58 8.72 2.94 13.75
C SER A 58 8.14 3.53 12.46
N GLU A 59 8.74 3.27 11.31
CA GLU A 59 8.27 3.78 10.01
C GLU A 59 6.91 3.19 9.62
N ILE A 60 6.66 1.92 9.94
CA ILE A 60 5.35 1.28 9.78
C ILE A 60 4.27 2.06 10.54
N LEU A 61 4.53 2.47 11.78
CA LEU A 61 3.57 3.26 12.56
C LEU A 61 3.32 4.63 11.94
N ILE A 62 4.33 5.23 11.29
CA ILE A 62 4.19 6.48 10.55
C ILE A 62 3.29 6.27 9.32
N PHE A 63 3.50 5.20 8.55
CA PHE A 63 2.65 4.89 7.39
C PHE A 63 1.21 4.58 7.80
N ILE A 64 1.01 3.81 8.88
CA ILE A 64 -0.32 3.56 9.46
C ILE A 64 -0.98 4.89 9.82
N GLY A 65 -0.26 5.75 10.55
CA GLY A 65 -0.74 7.07 10.93
C GLY A 65 -1.10 7.95 9.74
N LEU A 66 -0.31 7.91 8.66
CA LEU A 66 -0.55 8.63 7.42
C LEU A 66 -1.81 8.12 6.70
N PHE A 67 -1.97 6.81 6.53
CA PHE A 67 -3.17 6.24 5.92
C PHE A 67 -4.43 6.59 6.73
N MET A 68 -4.39 6.37 8.05
CA MET A 68 -5.51 6.70 8.92
C MET A 68 -5.81 8.20 8.93
N GLY A 69 -4.79 9.04 8.98
CA GLY A 69 -4.94 10.50 8.92
C GLY A 69 -5.58 10.96 7.62
N LEU A 70 -5.06 10.51 6.48
CA LEU A 70 -5.57 10.89 5.16
C LEU A 70 -7.02 10.46 4.97
N GLU A 71 -7.38 9.22 5.32
CA GLU A 71 -8.76 8.73 5.15
C GLU A 71 -9.74 9.40 6.11
N VAL A 72 -9.35 9.62 7.38
CA VAL A 72 -10.18 10.36 8.34
C VAL A 72 -10.42 11.78 7.86
N VAL A 73 -9.39 12.50 7.43
CA VAL A 73 -9.52 13.88 6.96
C VAL A 73 -10.32 13.93 5.66
N ALA A 74 -10.07 13.02 4.71
CA ALA A 74 -10.84 12.93 3.46
C ALA A 74 -12.34 12.80 3.73
N ARG A 75 -12.69 11.91 4.66
CA ARG A 75 -14.06 11.62 5.03
C ARG A 75 -14.74 12.77 5.78
N ILE A 76 -14.01 13.50 6.63
CA ILE A 76 -14.50 14.74 7.25
C ILE A 76 -14.75 15.81 6.19
N MET A 77 -13.86 15.91 5.19
CA MET A 77 -13.92 16.89 4.11
C MET A 77 -14.82 16.45 2.93
N LYS A 78 -15.64 15.41 3.11
CA LYS A 78 -16.55 14.91 2.07
C LYS A 78 -17.43 16.04 1.51
N GLY A 79 -17.53 16.11 0.18
CA GLY A 79 -18.25 17.18 -0.53
C GLY A 79 -17.39 18.40 -0.88
N THR A 80 -16.13 18.46 -0.44
CA THR A 80 -15.16 19.48 -0.87
C THR A 80 -14.15 18.91 -1.87
N ILE A 81 -13.47 19.79 -2.61
CA ILE A 81 -12.39 19.41 -3.55
C ILE A 81 -11.21 18.69 -2.86
N TYR A 82 -11.08 18.82 -1.54
CA TYR A 82 -10.00 18.19 -0.78
C TYR A 82 -10.23 16.69 -0.55
N ASN A 83 -11.49 16.23 -0.51
CA ASN A 83 -11.80 14.81 -0.37
C ASN A 83 -11.15 13.94 -1.48
N PRO A 84 -11.38 14.20 -2.78
CA PRO A 84 -10.76 13.40 -3.83
C PRO A 84 -9.23 13.50 -3.82
N LEU A 85 -8.66 14.68 -3.50
CA LEU A 85 -7.21 14.87 -3.39
C LEU A 85 -6.58 14.00 -2.29
N LEU A 86 -7.22 13.94 -1.11
CA LEU A 86 -6.72 13.17 0.02
C LEU A 86 -6.83 11.65 -0.24
N ARG A 87 -7.93 11.19 -0.83
CA ARG A 87 -8.09 9.77 -1.23
C ARG A 87 -7.10 9.36 -2.31
N ALA A 88 -6.89 10.22 -3.31
CA ALA A 88 -5.88 9.98 -4.34
C ALA A 88 -4.45 9.96 -3.74
N SER A 89 -4.16 10.82 -2.77
CA SER A 89 -2.87 10.83 -2.07
C SER A 89 -2.64 9.56 -1.26
N SER A 90 -3.68 9.05 -0.60
CA SER A 90 -3.65 7.75 0.09
C SER A 90 -3.35 6.61 -0.89
N SER A 91 -4.02 6.58 -2.05
CA SER A 91 -3.77 5.58 -3.09
C SER A 91 -2.34 5.68 -3.68
N LEU A 92 -1.85 6.90 -3.91
CA LEU A 92 -0.47 7.16 -4.36
C LEU A 92 0.56 6.69 -3.34
N LEU A 93 0.33 6.93 -2.05
CA LEU A 93 1.19 6.41 -0.98
C LEU A 93 1.25 4.89 -1.01
N GLY A 94 0.10 4.21 -1.18
CA GLY A 94 0.05 2.75 -1.33
C GLY A 94 0.87 2.27 -2.52
N LEU A 95 0.78 2.94 -3.67
CA LEU A 95 1.57 2.63 -4.86
C LEU A 95 3.07 2.81 -4.62
N LEU A 96 3.51 3.89 -3.97
CA LEU A 96 4.92 4.14 -3.68
C LEU A 96 5.51 3.06 -2.76
N ILE A 97 4.75 2.61 -1.76
CA ILE A 97 5.13 1.51 -0.88
C ILE A 97 5.27 0.20 -1.68
N VAL A 98 4.33 -0.09 -2.58
CA VAL A 98 4.44 -1.27 -3.45
C VAL A 98 5.71 -1.19 -4.31
N LEU A 99 5.94 -0.06 -4.97
CA LEU A 99 7.13 0.12 -5.82
C LEU A 99 8.44 -0.05 -5.04
N SER A 100 8.50 0.45 -3.80
CA SER A 100 9.70 0.31 -2.97
C SER A 100 9.99 -1.15 -2.59
N TYR A 101 8.95 -1.98 -2.38
CA TYR A 101 9.13 -3.40 -2.11
C TYR A 101 9.61 -4.19 -3.34
N PHE A 102 9.11 -3.84 -4.53
CA PHE A 102 9.35 -4.62 -5.73
C PHE A 102 10.60 -4.20 -6.52
N ASN A 103 11.40 -3.25 -6.02
CA ASN A 103 12.68 -2.80 -6.61
C ASN A 103 12.58 -2.62 -8.14
N ASP A 104 11.64 -1.78 -8.57
CA ASP A 104 11.29 -1.49 -9.97
C ASP A 104 10.84 -2.70 -10.81
N GLY A 105 10.42 -3.80 -10.15
CA GLY A 105 9.88 -4.99 -10.79
C GLY A 105 10.90 -6.08 -11.09
N ILE A 106 12.14 -5.98 -10.59
CA ILE A 106 13.13 -7.04 -10.81
C ILE A 106 13.49 -7.71 -9.48
N LEU A 107 13.05 -8.95 -9.33
CA LEU A 107 13.47 -9.82 -8.25
C LEU A 107 14.77 -10.53 -8.62
N ARG A 108 15.83 -10.32 -7.84
CA ARG A 108 17.11 -11.02 -7.99
C ARG A 108 17.35 -11.92 -6.79
N VAL A 109 17.60 -13.20 -7.04
CA VAL A 109 17.91 -14.20 -6.01
C VAL A 109 19.24 -14.85 -6.35
N GLY A 110 20.22 -14.72 -5.45
CA GLY A 110 21.58 -15.24 -5.59
C GLY A 110 22.62 -14.40 -4.85
N PRO A 111 23.89 -14.85 -4.75
CA PRO A 111 24.46 -15.95 -5.52
C PRO A 111 24.09 -17.33 -4.97
N ILE A 112 23.67 -18.24 -5.86
CA ILE A 112 23.56 -19.68 -5.56
C ILE A 112 24.89 -20.32 -6.01
N PRO A 113 25.71 -20.82 -5.07
CA PRO A 113 27.00 -21.40 -5.41
C PRO A 113 26.78 -22.72 -6.15
N VAL A 114 27.27 -22.79 -7.39
CA VAL A 114 27.24 -24.01 -8.18
C VAL A 114 28.54 -24.78 -7.94
N GLN A 115 28.47 -26.11 -7.80
CA GLN A 115 29.61 -26.98 -7.53
C GLN A 115 30.78 -26.84 -8.54
N SER A 116 30.54 -26.21 -9.69
CA SER A 116 31.53 -25.91 -10.72
C SER A 116 32.30 -24.59 -10.54
N GLY A 117 32.16 -23.91 -9.40
CA GLY A 117 32.93 -22.70 -9.05
C GLY A 117 32.39 -21.40 -9.63
N GLY A 118 31.10 -21.37 -10.01
CA GLY A 118 30.42 -20.18 -10.50
C GLY A 118 29.21 -19.82 -9.65
N ASP A 119 28.94 -18.52 -9.54
CA ASP A 119 27.73 -17.99 -8.90
C ASP A 119 26.63 -17.80 -9.94
N VAL A 120 25.46 -18.38 -9.69
CA VAL A 120 24.29 -18.20 -10.55
C VAL A 120 23.27 -17.31 -9.84
N PHE A 121 22.74 -16.35 -10.58
CA PHE A 121 21.66 -15.47 -10.14
C PHE A 121 20.39 -15.80 -10.92
N ILE A 122 19.30 -16.02 -10.21
CA ILE A 122 17.97 -16.16 -10.81
C ILE A 122 17.33 -14.77 -10.77
N THR A 123 16.87 -14.31 -11.94
CA THR A 123 16.16 -13.03 -12.08
C THR A 123 14.72 -13.31 -12.49
N LEU A 124 13.76 -12.77 -11.75
CA LEU A 124 12.34 -12.80 -12.08
C LEU A 124 11.86 -11.38 -12.35
N ASP A 125 11.32 -11.17 -13.55
CA ASP A 125 10.71 -9.89 -13.95
C ASP A 125 9.22 -9.89 -13.56
N LEU A 126 8.87 -8.98 -12.66
CA LEU A 126 7.53 -8.74 -12.13
C LEU A 126 6.87 -7.49 -12.73
N SER A 127 7.46 -6.87 -13.75
CA SER A 127 6.93 -5.67 -14.41
C SER A 127 5.48 -5.84 -14.86
N LEU A 128 5.11 -7.03 -15.36
CA LEU A 128 3.74 -7.34 -15.75
C LEU A 128 2.76 -7.32 -14.56
N ILE A 129 3.17 -7.86 -13.41
CA ILE A 129 2.33 -7.89 -12.20
C ILE A 129 2.17 -6.47 -11.65
N LEU A 130 3.25 -5.69 -11.64
CA LEU A 130 3.23 -4.27 -11.28
C LEU A 130 2.31 -3.46 -12.20
N LEU A 131 2.34 -3.73 -13.51
CA LEU A 131 1.46 -3.07 -14.47
C LEU A 131 -0.01 -3.39 -14.19
N ILE A 132 -0.35 -4.65 -13.91
CA ILE A 132 -1.71 -5.07 -13.53
C ILE A 132 -2.13 -4.36 -12.23
N TYR A 133 -1.25 -4.31 -11.23
CA TYR A 133 -1.51 -3.62 -9.98
C TYR A 133 -1.81 -2.13 -10.20
N VAL A 134 -0.99 -1.45 -11.02
CA VAL A 134 -1.21 -0.03 -11.35
C VAL A 134 -2.55 0.15 -12.08
N ALA A 135 -2.82 -0.66 -13.11
CA ALA A 135 -3.99 -0.50 -13.96
C ALA A 135 -5.31 -0.77 -13.22
N PHE A 136 -5.34 -1.76 -12.33
CA PHE A 136 -6.58 -2.25 -11.70
C PHE A 136 -6.77 -1.84 -10.25
N ILE A 137 -5.71 -1.38 -9.56
CA ILE A 137 -5.79 -1.02 -8.14
C ILE A 137 -5.43 0.44 -7.94
N ALA A 138 -4.21 0.85 -8.33
CA ALA A 138 -3.73 2.21 -8.06
C ALA A 138 -4.46 3.27 -8.90
N ALA A 139 -4.52 3.10 -10.22
CA ALA A 139 -5.16 4.07 -11.11
C ALA A 139 -6.66 4.26 -10.79
N PRO A 140 -7.47 3.21 -10.56
CA PRO A 140 -8.85 3.38 -10.09
C PRO A 140 -8.92 4.08 -8.72
N GLY A 141 -8.04 3.73 -7.78
CA GLY A 141 -7.97 4.37 -6.46
C GLY A 141 -7.67 5.88 -6.53
N ILE A 142 -6.94 6.33 -7.55
CA ILE A 142 -6.65 7.74 -7.81
C ILE A 142 -7.80 8.42 -8.55
N ILE A 143 -8.36 7.78 -9.58
CA ILE A 143 -9.30 8.40 -10.53
C ILE A 143 -10.74 8.41 -10.00
N ILE A 144 -11.20 7.31 -9.41
CA ILE A 144 -12.60 7.14 -8.96
C ILE A 144 -13.02 8.27 -8.00
N PRO A 145 -12.23 8.66 -6.98
CA PRO A 145 -12.61 9.75 -6.08
C PRO A 145 -12.92 11.07 -6.81
N PHE A 146 -12.19 11.40 -7.87
CA PHE A 146 -12.46 12.59 -8.69
C PHE A 146 -13.74 12.42 -9.51
N VAL A 147 -13.96 11.25 -10.10
CA VAL A 147 -15.19 10.96 -10.85
C VAL A 147 -16.40 11.09 -9.93
N GLU A 148 -16.37 10.46 -8.74
CA GLU A 148 -17.42 10.59 -7.73
C GLU A 148 -17.66 12.07 -7.37
N TYR A 149 -16.60 12.84 -7.11
CA TYR A 149 -16.73 14.25 -6.77
C TYR A 149 -17.38 15.09 -7.88
N TYR A 150 -16.98 14.92 -9.14
CA TYR A 150 -17.47 15.73 -10.25
C TYR A 150 -18.82 15.26 -10.83
N VAL A 151 -19.19 14.00 -10.64
CA VAL A 151 -20.45 13.43 -11.12
C VAL A 151 -21.56 13.53 -10.07
N GLU A 152 -21.27 13.28 -8.79
CA GLU A 152 -22.28 13.31 -7.72
C GLU A 152 -22.60 14.71 -7.18
N ASN A 153 -21.72 15.70 -7.39
CA ASN A 153 -21.98 17.11 -7.01
C ASN A 153 -22.53 17.96 -8.18
N LYS A 154 -23.11 17.33 -9.21
CA LYS A 154 -23.98 17.99 -10.21
C LYS A 154 -25.44 17.83 -9.83
#